data_AF-A0A532EJD8-F1
#
_entry.id   AF-A0A532EJD8-F1
#
_cell.length_a   1.000
_cell.length_b   1.000
_cell.length_c   1.000
_cell.angle_alpha   90.00
_cell.angle_beta   90.00
_cell.angle_gamma   90.00
#
_symmetry.space_group_name_H-M   'P 1'
#
loop_
_entity.id
_entity.type
_entity.pdbx_description
1 polymer ?
#
loop_
_entity_poly.entity_id
_entity_poly.type
_entity_poly.pdbx_seq_one_letter_code
_entity_poly.pdbx_strand_id
1 'polypeptide(L)' 'GSQHADAEHTERDRIRSAYLESSGWTILRFWNDDVIRDIDNVCQHIVIVAGADVS' A
#
# COMPACT_ATOMS: atom_id res chain seq x y z
N GLY A 1 19.67 14.56 14.42
CA GLY A 1 19.05 13.41 15.11
C GLY A 1 17.81 12.85 14.41
N SER A 2 17.56 13.17 13.14
CA SER A 2 16.39 12.71 12.36
C SER A 2 16.59 11.38 11.63
N GLN A 3 17.84 11.00 11.33
CA GLN A 3 18.14 9.77 10.57
C GLN A 3 17.76 8.46 11.29
N HIS A 4 17.76 8.44 12.63
CA HIS A 4 17.31 7.27 13.39
C HIS A 4 15.80 7.05 13.28
N ALA A 5 15.00 8.13 13.20
CA ALA A 5 13.55 8.02 13.11
C ALA A 5 13.12 7.45 11.75
N ASP A 6 13.77 7.84 10.66
CA ASP A 6 13.46 7.35 9.31
C ASP A 6 13.83 5.86 9.13
N ALA A 7 14.95 5.43 9.73
CA ALA A 7 15.38 4.04 9.71
C ALA A 7 14.43 3.15 10.53
N GLU A 8 14.01 3.58 11.73
CA GLU A 8 13.01 2.87 12.52
C GLU A 8 11.64 2.82 11.83
N HIS A 9 11.23 3.90 11.16
CA HIS A 9 9.98 3.93 10.41
C HIS A 9 9.99 2.96 9.23
N THR A 10 11.10 2.95 8.48
CA THR A 10 11.30 2.05 7.34
C THR A 10 11.28 0.59 7.80
N GLU A 11 11.94 0.28 8.91
CA GLU A 11 11.99 -1.09 9.42
C GLU A 11 10.62 -1.54 9.95
N ARG A 12 9.88 -0.66 10.64
CA ARG A 12 8.50 -0.96 11.06
C ARG A 12 7.56 -1.19 9.89
N ASP A 13 7.68 -0.41 8.81
CA ASP A 13 6.87 -0.60 7.60
C ASP A 13 7.20 -1.93 6.91
N ARG A 14 8.47 -2.32 6.85
CA ARG A 14 8.91 -3.63 6.32
C ARG A 14 8.37 -4.79 7.15
N ILE A 15 8.52 -4.76 8.47
CA ILE A 15 8.02 -5.81 9.37
C ILE A 15 6.51 -5.95 9.24
N ARG A 16 5.78 -4.82 9.23
CA ARG A 16 4.33 -4.82 9.03
C ARG A 16 3.95 -5.41 7.67
N SER A 17 4.67 -5.05 6.60
CA SER A 17 4.40 -5.56 5.26
C SER A 17 4.59 -7.08 5.19
N ALA A 18 5.72 -7.58 5.69
CA ALA A 18 6.02 -9.01 5.70
C ALA A 18 4.98 -9.82 6.51
N TYR A 19 4.50 -9.28 7.63
CA TYR A 19 3.44 -9.90 8.41
C TYR A 19 2.12 -9.99 7.64
N LEU A 20 1.71 -8.91 6.97
CA LEU A 20 0.48 -8.87 6.19
C LEU A 20 0.55 -9.80 4.98
N GLU A 21 1.68 -9.80 4.25
CA GLU A 21 1.92 -10.68 3.11
C GLU A 21 1.89 -12.16 3.52
N SER A 22 2.59 -12.52 4.61
CA SER A 22 2.58 -13.90 5.13
C SER A 22 1.20 -14.36 5.63
N SER A 23 0.33 -13.41 5.98
CA SER A 23 -1.06 -13.67 6.39
C SER A 23 -2.03 -13.70 5.21
N GLY A 24 -1.54 -13.62 3.96
CA GLY A 24 -2.35 -13.69 2.74
C GLY A 24 -3.02 -12.38 2.33
N TRP A 25 -2.63 -11.25 2.93
CA TRP A 25 -3.15 -9.94 2.54
C TRP A 25 -2.38 -9.37 1.35
N THR A 26 -3.12 -8.78 0.41
CA THR A 26 -2.53 -7.99 -0.67
C THR A 26 -2.33 -6.55 -0.21
N ILE A 27 -1.11 -6.04 -0.31
CA ILE A 27 -0.76 -4.66 0.05
C ILE A 27 -0.78 -3.79 -1.20
N LEU A 28 -1.58 -2.72 -1.18
CA LEU A 28 -1.59 -1.68 -2.20
C LEU A 28 -1.02 -0.38 -1.64
N ARG A 29 -0.14 0.27 -2.40
CA ARG A 29 0.49 1.55 -2.02
C ARG A 29 0.25 2.56 -3.13
N PHE A 30 -0.30 3.71 -2.75
CA PHE A 30 -0.55 4.83 -3.65
C PHE A 30 0.18 6.06 -3.13
N TRP A 31 0.71 6.87 -4.05
CA TRP A 31 1.23 8.18 -3.68
C TRP A 31 0.07 9.14 -3.43
N ASN A 32 0.25 10.06 -2.49
CA ASN A 32 -0.78 11.06 -2.18
C ASN A 32 -1.15 11.90 -3.42
N ASP A 33 -0.16 12.22 -4.27
CA ASP A 33 -0.40 12.94 -5.52
C ASP A 33 -1.27 12.14 -6.49
N ASP A 34 -1.08 10.82 -6.58
CA ASP A 34 -1.91 9.95 -7.42
C ASP A 34 -3.36 9.90 -6.88
N VAL A 35 -3.54 9.82 -5.56
CA VAL A 35 -4.86 9.86 -4.93
C VAL A 35 -5.56 11.20 -5.16
N ILE A 36 -4.83 12.31 -5.10
CA ILE A 36 -5.42 13.65 -5.25
C ILE A 36 -5.72 13.96 -6.72
N ARG A 37 -4.85 13.54 -7.64
CA ARG A 37 -4.94 13.90 -9.05
C ARG A 37 -5.73 12.90 -9.88
N ASP A 38 -5.77 11.64 -9.46
CA ASP A 38 -6.33 10.52 -10.23
C ASP A 38 -6.93 9.44 -9.31
N ILE A 39 -7.90 9.86 -8.49
CA ILE A 39 -8.61 8.98 -7.56
C ILE A 39 -9.35 7.84 -8.29
N ASP A 40 -9.83 8.08 -9.51
CA ASP A 40 -10.55 7.09 -10.29
C ASP A 40 -9.65 5.91 -10.67
N ASN A 41 -8.41 6.18 -11.10
CA ASN A 41 -7.43 5.15 -11.40
C ASN A 41 -7.02 4.37 -10.13
N VAL A 42 -6.86 5.06 -8.98
CA VAL A 42 -6.63 4.41 -7.69
C VAL A 42 -7.77 3.45 -7.33
N CYS A 43 -9.03 3.90 -7.47
CA CYS A 43 -10.21 3.07 -7.21
C CYS A 43 -10.30 1.88 -8.17
N GLN A 44 -10.05 2.06 -9.46
CA GLN A 44 -10.04 0.97 -10.43
C GLN A 44 -8.97 -0.07 -10.08
N HIS A 45 -7.77 0.36 -9.70
CA HIS A 45 -6.70 -0.54 -9.28
C HIS A 45 -7.12 -1.38 -8.06
N ILE A 46 -7.78 -0.76 -7.08
CA ILE A 46 -8.32 -1.47 -5.91
C ILE A 46 -9.35 -2.51 -6.34
N VAL A 47 -10.31 -2.16 -7.20
CA VAL A 47 -11.38 -3.06 -7.67
C VAL A 47 -10.80 -4.27 -8.43
N ILE A 48 -9.83 -4.03 -9.31
CA ILE A 48 -9.13 -5.08 -10.07
C ILE A 48 -8.42 -6.05 -9.12
N VAL A 49 -7.66 -5.53 -8.16
CA VAL A 49 -6.87 -6.34 -7.24
C VAL A 49 -7.75 -7.08 -6.22
N ALA A 50 -8.85 -6.46 -5.78
CA ALA A 50 -9.81 -7.08 -4.88
C ALA A 50 -10.60 -8.23 -5.54
N GLY A 51 -10.39 -8.48 -6.84
CA GLY A 51 -11.04 -9.58 -7.54
C GLY A 51 -12.53 -9.32 -7.74
N ALA A 52 -12.96 -8.04 -7.81
CA ALA A 52 -14.22 -7.69 -8.45
C ALA A 52 -14.04 -7.86 -9.98
N ASP A 53 -13.77 -9.10 -10.37
CA ASP A 53 -13.95 -9.60 -11.71
C ASP A 53 -15.44 -9.46 -12.00
N VAL A 54 -15.79 -8.53 -12.89
CA VAL A 54 -17.10 -8.54 -13.55
C VAL A 54 -17.13 -9.82 -14.37
N SER A 55 -17.62 -10.89 -13.74
CA SER A 55 -18.14 -12.06 -14.45
C SER A 55 -19.49 -11.75 -15.08
#